data_AF-A0A6P1TF43-F1
#
_entry.id   AF-A0A6P1TF43-F1
#
_cell.length_a   1.000
_cell.length_b   1.000
_cell.length_c   1.000
_cell.angle_alpha   90.00
_cell.angle_beta   90.00
_cell.angle_gamma   90.00
#
_symmetry.space_group_name_H-M   'P 1'
#
loop_
_entity.id
_entity.type
_entity.pdbx_description
1 polymer ?
#
loop_
_entity_poly.entity_id
_entity_poly.type
_entity_poly.pdbx_seq_one_letter_code
_entity_poly.pdbx_strand_id
1 'polypeptide(L)'
;MFPKQNFVKQSLELHLFFGRIMKEHSLFLELGFTPRDSKFKDQADTFRKEFDRLLCEVVCISNGNVSPDVLQSGEVITQYTLDAEMATSFLTGIQIPSEITKEQMDLLDSRYDPCNQSLEQKVCEINERAIELITALIKFKRTILSDVLCCKMFTVNYPLLIDHITREARLYLQMVQCLQSGEDLDIENNALEFEVFWNRIMAEHSKFIRGLLDPTEDDLINTANNFGNEFDQLIEESKAAMDNTIPATQVTAESLEATKALRDFKAQGTQGILECKVRSIIIPLLGDHVLREANHYLRLLKMFKR
;
A
#
# COMPACT_ATOMS: atom_id res chain seq x y z
N MET A 1 -17.34 23.68 -4.64
CA MET A 1 -16.04 23.90 -5.32
C MET A 1 -14.97 23.43 -4.36
N PHE A 2 -14.33 22.31 -4.68
CA PHE A 2 -13.27 21.75 -3.84
C PHE A 2 -12.10 22.76 -3.75
N PRO A 3 -11.66 23.16 -2.55
CA PRO A 3 -10.60 24.16 -2.41
C PRO A 3 -9.31 23.67 -3.06
N LYS A 4 -8.68 24.51 -3.90
CA LYS A 4 -7.43 24.20 -4.63
C LYS A 4 -6.30 23.70 -3.71
N GLN A 5 -6.22 24.24 -2.50
CA GLN A 5 -5.25 23.82 -1.49
C GLN A 5 -5.51 22.39 -1.00
N ASN A 6 -6.78 21.98 -0.89
CA ASN A 6 -7.13 20.61 -0.52
C ASN A 6 -6.80 19.64 -1.66
N PHE A 7 -7.00 20.04 -2.92
CA PHE A 7 -6.63 19.24 -4.08
C PHE A 7 -5.13 18.92 -4.12
N VAL A 8 -4.26 19.94 -4.02
CA VAL A 8 -2.80 19.75 -4.01
C VAL A 8 -2.39 18.82 -2.88
N LYS A 9 -2.85 19.12 -1.66
CA LYS A 9 -2.49 18.36 -0.46
C LYS A 9 -2.94 16.89 -0.55
N GLN A 10 -4.22 16.65 -0.85
CA GLN A 10 -4.76 15.28 -0.93
C GLN A 10 -4.11 14.48 -2.06
N SER A 11 -3.82 15.10 -3.22
CA SER A 11 -3.15 14.41 -4.34
C SER A 11 -1.73 13.99 -3.97
N LEU A 12 -0.96 14.88 -3.32
CA LEU A 12 0.41 14.56 -2.91
C LEU A 12 0.45 13.51 -1.81
N GLU A 13 -0.42 13.60 -0.81
CA GLU A 13 -0.58 12.59 0.24
C GLU A 13 -0.93 11.21 -0.34
N LEU A 14 -1.87 11.18 -1.28
CA LEU A 14 -2.28 9.96 -1.97
C LEU A 14 -1.13 9.36 -2.77
N HIS A 15 -0.36 10.18 -3.50
CA HIS A 15 0.78 9.73 -4.29
C HIS A 15 1.96 9.25 -3.45
N LEU A 16 2.26 9.90 -2.33
CA LEU A 16 3.33 9.50 -1.42
C LEU A 16 3.09 8.08 -0.87
N PHE A 17 1.83 7.74 -0.57
CA PHE A 17 1.45 6.41 -0.14
C PHE A 17 1.34 5.44 -1.33
N PHE A 18 0.37 5.61 -2.21
CA PHE A 18 0.07 4.60 -3.24
C PHE A 18 1.11 4.52 -4.36
N GLY A 19 1.80 5.62 -4.70
CA GLY A 19 2.86 5.59 -5.71
C GLY A 19 3.98 4.63 -5.33
N ARG A 20 4.34 4.60 -4.06
CA ARG A 20 5.28 3.64 -3.49
C ARG A 20 4.72 2.21 -3.46
N ILE A 21 3.48 2.04 -3.00
CA ILE A 21 2.81 0.72 -2.99
C ILE A 21 2.80 0.11 -4.41
N MET A 22 2.48 0.90 -5.45
CA MET A 22 2.48 0.40 -6.83
C MET A 22 3.89 0.10 -7.36
N LYS A 23 4.91 0.90 -7.03
CA LYS A 23 6.32 0.58 -7.31
C LYS A 23 6.70 -0.78 -6.73
N GLU A 24 6.33 -1.04 -5.48
CA GLU A 24 6.70 -2.26 -4.75
C GLU A 24 5.93 -3.48 -5.27
N HIS A 25 4.65 -3.33 -5.62
CA HIS A 25 3.90 -4.36 -6.33
C HIS A 25 4.58 -4.80 -7.62
N SER A 26 5.08 -3.84 -8.40
CA SER A 26 5.82 -4.14 -9.62
C SER A 26 7.10 -4.92 -9.33
N LEU A 27 7.83 -4.59 -8.27
CA LEU A 27 8.99 -5.37 -7.82
C LEU A 27 8.60 -6.80 -7.38
N PHE A 28 7.56 -6.96 -6.57
CA PHE A 28 7.14 -8.30 -6.09
C PHE A 28 6.67 -9.19 -7.23
N LEU A 29 5.95 -8.63 -8.20
CA LEU A 29 5.61 -9.32 -9.44
C LEU A 29 6.89 -9.73 -10.20
N GLU A 30 7.81 -8.79 -10.39
CA GLU A 30 9.08 -9.01 -11.09
C GLU A 30 9.89 -10.18 -10.48
N LEU A 31 9.98 -10.24 -9.15
CA LEU A 31 10.68 -11.28 -8.41
C LEU A 31 10.03 -12.65 -8.54
N GLY A 32 8.72 -12.68 -8.84
CA GLY A 32 7.97 -13.93 -8.84
C GLY A 32 7.92 -14.65 -10.19
N PHE A 33 8.43 -14.07 -11.28
CA PHE A 33 8.40 -14.71 -12.61
C PHE A 33 9.58 -15.67 -12.82
N THR A 34 9.32 -16.73 -13.57
CA THR A 34 10.38 -17.65 -14.02
C THR A 34 11.09 -17.15 -15.28
N PRO A 35 12.27 -17.70 -15.63
CA PRO A 35 12.96 -17.33 -16.87
C PRO A 35 12.14 -17.52 -18.16
N ARG A 36 11.14 -18.42 -18.16
CA ARG A 36 10.22 -18.62 -19.30
C ARG A 36 9.44 -17.35 -19.62
N ASP A 37 9.02 -16.63 -18.59
CA ASP A 37 8.13 -15.47 -18.69
C ASP A 37 8.92 -14.15 -18.52
N SER A 38 10.17 -14.12 -19.02
CA SER A 38 11.08 -12.97 -18.88
C SER A 38 10.50 -11.65 -19.40
N LYS A 39 9.64 -11.70 -20.43
CA LYS A 39 8.96 -10.49 -20.93
C LYS A 39 8.02 -9.85 -19.90
N PHE A 40 7.35 -10.67 -19.08
CA PHE A 40 6.54 -10.17 -17.97
C PHE A 40 7.43 -9.60 -16.86
N LYS A 41 8.59 -10.23 -16.60
CA LYS A 41 9.60 -9.67 -15.70
C LYS A 41 10.06 -8.28 -16.16
N ASP A 42 10.47 -8.14 -17.41
CA ASP A 42 10.94 -6.86 -17.97
C ASP A 42 9.85 -5.79 -17.95
N GLN A 43 8.59 -6.19 -18.21
CA GLN A 43 7.45 -5.29 -18.13
C GLN A 43 7.16 -4.84 -16.69
N ALA A 44 7.27 -5.73 -15.70
CA ALA A 44 7.13 -5.39 -14.29
C ALA A 44 8.23 -4.40 -13.83
N ASP A 45 9.48 -4.64 -14.23
CA ASP A 45 10.61 -3.73 -13.98
C ASP A 45 10.38 -2.35 -14.62
N THR A 46 9.78 -2.31 -15.82
CA THR A 46 9.40 -1.05 -16.47
C THR A 46 8.39 -0.27 -15.63
N PHE A 47 7.32 -0.91 -15.15
CA PHE A 47 6.36 -0.25 -14.25
C PHE A 47 7.03 0.25 -12.97
N ARG A 48 7.89 -0.57 -12.35
CA ARG A 48 8.64 -0.18 -11.14
C ARG A 48 9.43 1.11 -11.38
N LYS A 49 10.17 1.20 -12.49
CA LYS A 49 10.95 2.38 -12.87
C LYS A 49 10.09 3.61 -13.18
N GLU A 50 8.91 3.44 -13.79
CA GLU A 50 8.01 4.58 -14.01
C GLU A 50 7.41 5.10 -12.69
N PHE A 51 7.05 4.21 -11.75
CA PHE A 51 6.63 4.64 -10.42
C PHE A 51 7.78 5.22 -9.59
N ASP A 52 9.02 4.76 -9.78
CA ASP A 52 10.21 5.41 -9.18
C ASP A 52 10.31 6.87 -9.63
N ARG A 53 10.15 7.15 -10.93
CA ARG A 53 10.19 8.53 -11.47
C ARG A 53 9.04 9.37 -10.93
N LEU A 54 7.82 8.83 -10.97
CA LEU A 54 6.63 9.51 -10.48
C LEU A 54 6.76 9.86 -8.98
N LEU A 55 7.23 8.90 -8.17
CA LEU A 55 7.41 9.11 -6.74
C LEU A 55 8.51 10.14 -6.45
N CYS A 56 9.64 10.10 -7.18
CA CYS A 56 10.69 11.10 -7.05
C CYS A 56 10.17 12.52 -7.31
N GLU A 57 9.38 12.71 -8.38
CA GLU A 57 8.75 14.00 -8.68
C GLU A 57 7.77 14.45 -7.59
N VAL A 58 6.95 13.53 -7.08
CA VAL A 58 6.00 13.79 -5.98
C VAL A 58 6.74 14.23 -4.72
N VAL A 59 7.81 13.53 -4.34
CA VAL A 59 8.63 13.87 -3.17
C VAL A 59 9.22 15.28 -3.31
N CYS A 60 9.77 15.61 -4.48
CA CYS A 60 10.33 16.94 -4.76
C CYS A 60 9.36 18.09 -4.49
N ILE A 61 8.06 17.89 -4.74
CA ILE A 61 7.04 18.94 -4.59
C ILE A 61 6.19 18.81 -3.31
N SER A 62 6.40 17.75 -2.52
CA SER A 62 5.65 17.48 -1.29
C SER A 62 6.11 18.29 -0.08
N ASN A 63 7.35 18.80 -0.11
CA ASN A 63 7.90 19.54 1.02
C ASN A 63 7.06 20.78 1.35
N GLY A 64 6.52 20.84 2.58
CA GLY A 64 5.63 21.93 3.01
C GLY A 64 4.18 21.85 2.51
N ASN A 65 3.81 20.86 1.67
CA ASN A 65 2.49 20.74 1.05
C ASN A 65 1.68 19.52 1.54
N VAL A 66 2.20 18.80 2.55
CA VAL A 66 1.63 17.56 3.08
C VAL A 66 1.39 17.70 4.59
N SER A 67 0.37 17.01 5.12
CA SER A 67 0.05 17.07 6.55
C SER A 67 1.08 16.35 7.42
N PRO A 68 1.31 16.87 8.64
CA PRO A 68 2.06 16.14 9.67
C PRO A 68 1.43 14.79 9.99
N ASP A 69 0.10 14.68 9.98
CA ASP A 69 -0.62 13.45 10.27
C ASP A 69 -0.23 12.30 9.32
N VAL A 70 -0.07 12.59 8.03
CA VAL A 70 0.40 11.61 7.03
C VAL A 70 1.87 11.26 7.25
N LEU A 71 2.74 12.26 7.41
CA LEU A 71 4.19 12.04 7.58
C LEU A 71 4.52 11.26 8.87
N GLN A 72 3.77 11.50 9.96
CA GLN A 72 4.00 10.88 11.26
C GLN A 72 3.24 9.57 11.47
N SER A 73 2.29 9.23 10.59
CA SER A 73 1.52 7.98 10.70
C SER A 73 2.33 6.72 10.49
N GLY A 74 3.47 6.83 9.80
CA GLY A 74 4.27 5.69 9.35
C GLY A 74 3.73 5.02 8.08
N GLU A 75 2.80 5.64 7.36
CA GLU A 75 2.26 5.08 6.10
C GLU A 75 3.15 5.38 4.88
N VAL A 76 3.87 6.50 4.89
CA VAL A 76 4.78 6.88 3.78
C VAL A 76 6.10 6.11 3.88
N ILE A 77 6.68 6.10 5.08
CA ILE A 77 7.91 5.39 5.44
C ILE A 77 7.78 4.84 6.87
N THR A 78 8.49 3.77 7.19
CA THR A 78 8.68 3.32 8.58
C THR A 78 10.16 3.41 8.95
N GLN A 79 10.50 3.17 10.21
CA GLN A 79 11.90 3.04 10.62
C GLN A 79 12.66 1.89 9.93
N TYR A 80 11.97 0.95 9.29
CA TYR A 80 12.57 -0.20 8.61
C TYR A 80 12.73 -0.03 7.11
N THR A 81 12.05 0.94 6.50
CA THR A 81 11.97 1.09 5.05
C THR A 81 13.34 1.10 4.39
N LEU A 82 14.26 1.96 4.85
CA LEU A 82 15.56 2.13 4.21
C LEU A 82 16.38 0.82 4.26
N ASP A 83 16.44 0.19 5.43
CA ASP A 83 17.15 -1.07 5.62
C ASP A 83 16.50 -2.21 4.82
N ALA A 84 15.16 -2.21 4.70
CA ALA A 84 14.42 -3.19 3.91
C ALA A 84 14.66 -3.04 2.40
N GLU A 85 14.75 -1.82 1.87
CA GLU A 85 15.14 -1.56 0.49
C GLU A 85 16.58 -2.00 0.21
N MET A 86 17.51 -1.67 1.12
CA MET A 86 18.92 -2.05 1.00
C MET A 86 19.11 -3.57 1.04
N ALA A 87 18.48 -4.25 2.01
CA ALA A 87 18.52 -5.70 2.13
C ALA A 87 17.88 -6.39 0.92
N THR A 88 16.75 -5.90 0.45
CA THR A 88 16.07 -6.43 -0.74
C THR A 88 16.92 -6.25 -1.99
N SER A 89 17.56 -5.09 -2.17
CA SER A 89 18.48 -4.85 -3.29
C SER A 89 19.66 -5.82 -3.27
N PHE A 90 20.24 -6.05 -2.09
CA PHE A 90 21.33 -7.01 -1.89
C PHE A 90 20.91 -8.45 -2.24
N LEU A 91 19.76 -8.90 -1.74
CA LEU A 91 19.27 -10.28 -1.91
C LEU A 91 18.84 -10.59 -3.34
N THR A 92 18.34 -9.59 -4.07
CA THR A 92 17.72 -9.78 -5.40
C THR A 92 18.61 -9.34 -6.56
N GLY A 93 19.60 -8.49 -6.29
CA GLY A 93 20.42 -7.82 -7.31
C GLY A 93 19.70 -6.68 -8.05
N ILE A 94 18.42 -6.43 -7.76
CA ILE A 94 17.66 -5.34 -8.35
C ILE A 94 17.98 -4.04 -7.60
N GLN A 95 18.38 -3.01 -8.33
CA GLN A 95 18.66 -1.70 -7.72
C GLN A 95 17.35 -0.97 -7.38
N ILE A 96 17.13 -0.73 -6.09
CA ILE A 96 16.05 0.09 -5.57
C ILE A 96 16.61 1.49 -5.26
N PRO A 97 16.04 2.58 -5.79
CA PRO A 97 16.54 3.93 -5.57
C PRO A 97 16.18 4.44 -4.16
N SER A 98 16.95 4.00 -3.15
CA SER A 98 16.74 4.37 -1.75
C SER A 98 16.99 5.84 -1.43
N GLU A 99 17.56 6.60 -2.36
CA GLU A 99 17.66 8.06 -2.31
C GLU A 99 16.26 8.70 -2.19
N ILE A 100 15.25 8.14 -2.85
CA ILE A 100 13.86 8.63 -2.70
C ILE A 100 13.40 8.51 -1.25
N THR A 101 13.73 7.39 -0.57
CA THR A 101 13.42 7.19 0.86
C THR A 101 14.12 8.23 1.73
N LYS A 102 15.39 8.52 1.46
CA LYS A 102 16.16 9.53 2.21
C LYS A 102 15.54 10.92 2.05
N GLU A 103 15.15 11.29 0.83
CA GLU A 103 14.45 12.55 0.57
C GLU A 103 13.07 12.60 1.25
N GLN A 104 12.34 11.48 1.32
CA GLN A 104 11.08 11.37 2.06
C GLN A 104 11.26 11.58 3.57
N MET A 105 12.37 11.13 4.15
CA MET A 105 12.70 11.33 5.57
C MET A 105 12.94 12.81 5.91
N ASP A 106 13.38 13.60 4.93
CA ASP A 106 13.68 15.02 5.09
C ASP A 106 12.47 15.93 4.80
N LEU A 107 11.31 15.37 4.44
CA LEU A 107 10.09 16.14 4.20
C LEU A 107 9.66 16.85 5.48
N LEU A 108 9.55 18.18 5.40
CA LEU A 108 9.09 19.01 6.51
C LEU A 108 7.56 19.14 6.49
N ASP A 109 7.01 19.22 7.69
CA ASP A 109 5.61 19.55 7.95
C ASP A 109 5.18 20.83 7.21
N SER A 110 3.91 20.87 6.80
CA SER A 110 3.36 22.00 6.06
C SER A 110 3.63 23.34 6.75
N ARG A 111 4.34 24.24 6.05
CA ARG A 111 4.34 25.67 6.36
C ARG A 111 3.27 26.31 5.49
N TYR A 112 2.43 27.13 6.09
CA TYR A 112 1.38 27.85 5.39
C TYR A 112 1.99 28.74 4.30
N ASP A 113 1.98 28.28 3.06
CA ASP A 113 2.41 29.03 1.88
C ASP A 113 1.19 29.21 0.96
N PRO A 114 0.76 30.46 0.66
CA PRO A 114 -0.38 30.71 -0.20
C PRO A 114 -0.17 30.10 -1.60
N CYS A 115 -0.94 29.05 -1.88
CA CYS A 115 -1.21 28.39 -3.16
C CYS A 115 -0.45 28.97 -4.38
N ASN A 116 0.65 28.34 -4.76
CA ASN A 116 1.36 28.65 -5.99
C ASN A 116 0.61 28.01 -7.18
N GLN A 117 0.03 28.82 -8.07
CA GLN A 117 -0.70 28.33 -9.25
C GLN A 117 0.14 27.40 -10.15
N SER A 118 1.48 27.53 -10.11
CA SER A 118 2.39 26.59 -10.78
C SER A 118 2.40 25.20 -10.17
N LEU A 119 2.14 25.06 -8.87
CA LEU A 119 2.11 23.77 -8.17
C LEU A 119 0.84 22.99 -8.48
N GLU A 120 -0.32 23.66 -8.52
CA GLU A 120 -1.60 23.05 -8.92
C GLU A 120 -1.49 22.41 -10.31
N GLN A 121 -0.95 23.14 -11.28
CA GLN A 121 -0.76 22.61 -12.63
C GLN A 121 0.17 21.38 -12.64
N LYS A 122 1.29 21.42 -11.89
CA LYS A 122 2.19 20.27 -11.77
C LYS A 122 1.49 19.05 -11.17
N VAL A 123 0.67 19.25 -10.15
CA VAL A 123 -0.11 18.16 -9.54
C VAL A 123 -1.12 17.59 -10.55
N CYS A 124 -1.81 18.43 -11.33
CA CYS A 124 -2.68 17.94 -12.40
C CYS A 124 -1.93 17.09 -13.43
N GLU A 125 -0.74 17.52 -13.86
CA GLU A 125 0.10 16.77 -14.82
C GLU A 125 0.59 15.43 -14.23
N ILE A 126 0.91 15.40 -12.93
CA ILE A 126 1.29 14.17 -12.21
C ILE A 126 0.07 13.22 -12.10
N ASN A 127 -1.09 13.74 -11.72
CA ASN A 127 -2.33 12.96 -11.62
C ASN A 127 -2.69 12.30 -12.96
N GLU A 128 -2.61 13.03 -14.08
CA GLU A 128 -2.88 12.50 -15.43
C GLU A 128 -1.93 11.35 -15.78
N ARG A 129 -0.63 11.53 -15.54
CA ARG A 129 0.38 10.48 -15.75
C ARG A 129 0.14 9.29 -14.83
N ALA A 130 -0.24 9.52 -13.57
CA ALA A 130 -0.56 8.47 -12.62
C ALA A 130 -1.76 7.65 -13.11
N ILE A 131 -2.84 8.30 -13.56
CA ILE A 131 -4.05 7.65 -14.09
C ILE A 131 -3.70 6.70 -15.25
N GLU A 132 -2.90 7.16 -16.21
CA GLU A 132 -2.46 6.33 -17.34
C GLU A 132 -1.62 5.12 -16.86
N LEU A 133 -0.64 5.38 -15.99
CA LEU A 133 0.28 4.36 -15.48
C LEU A 133 -0.44 3.29 -14.66
N ILE A 134 -1.33 3.70 -13.74
CA ILE A 134 -2.12 2.79 -12.90
C ILE A 134 -3.09 1.97 -13.76
N THR A 135 -3.74 2.60 -14.75
CA THR A 135 -4.65 1.90 -15.68
C THR A 135 -3.90 0.80 -16.44
N ALA A 136 -2.71 1.11 -16.94
CA ALA A 136 -1.85 0.13 -17.60
C ALA A 136 -1.39 -0.99 -16.64
N LEU A 137 -1.03 -0.65 -15.39
CA LEU A 137 -0.63 -1.63 -14.37
C LEU A 137 -1.80 -2.56 -13.99
N ILE A 138 -3.03 -2.05 -13.86
CA ILE A 138 -4.23 -2.86 -13.62
C ILE A 138 -4.43 -3.87 -14.75
N LYS A 139 -4.30 -3.42 -16.01
CA LYS A 139 -4.41 -4.32 -17.16
C LYS A 139 -3.35 -5.43 -17.11
N PHE A 140 -2.11 -5.06 -16.79
CA PHE A 140 -0.99 -5.99 -16.64
C PHE A 140 -1.27 -7.04 -15.54
N LYS A 141 -1.64 -6.60 -14.33
CA LYS A 141 -2.00 -7.47 -13.20
C LYS A 141 -3.14 -8.44 -13.56
N ARG A 142 -4.17 -7.98 -14.29
CA ARG A 142 -5.27 -8.82 -14.77
C ARG A 142 -4.83 -9.87 -15.80
N THR A 143 -3.93 -9.52 -16.71
CA THR A 143 -3.35 -10.48 -17.66
C THR A 143 -2.58 -11.57 -16.93
N ILE A 144 -1.73 -11.20 -15.98
CA ILE A 144 -0.99 -12.16 -15.14
C ILE A 144 -1.97 -13.10 -14.43
N LEU A 145 -2.97 -12.56 -13.74
CA LEU A 145 -3.96 -13.37 -13.03
C LEU A 145 -4.67 -14.36 -13.96
N SER A 146 -5.11 -13.89 -15.14
CA SER A 146 -5.75 -14.73 -16.14
C SER A 146 -4.84 -15.86 -16.61
N ASP A 147 -3.55 -15.58 -16.88
CA ASP A 147 -2.61 -16.58 -17.35
C ASP A 147 -2.26 -17.60 -16.28
N VAL A 148 -2.15 -17.18 -15.01
CA VAL A 148 -1.95 -18.10 -13.87
C VAL A 148 -3.17 -19.00 -13.70
N LEU A 149 -4.39 -18.46 -13.70
CA LEU A 149 -5.63 -19.23 -13.55
C LEU A 149 -5.91 -20.18 -14.74
N CYS A 150 -5.36 -19.87 -15.91
CA CYS A 150 -5.45 -20.74 -17.10
C CYS A 150 -4.24 -21.68 -17.25
N CYS A 151 -3.36 -21.78 -16.25
CA CYS A 151 -2.14 -22.58 -16.28
C CYS A 151 -1.20 -22.24 -17.47
N LYS A 152 -1.24 -21.01 -17.97
CA LYS A 152 -0.37 -20.49 -19.05
C LYS A 152 0.91 -19.84 -18.52
N MET A 153 0.95 -19.55 -17.22
CA MET A 153 2.06 -18.94 -16.51
C MET A 153 2.24 -19.60 -15.15
N PHE A 154 3.49 -19.83 -14.77
CA PHE A 154 3.85 -20.20 -13.40
C PHE A 154 4.61 -19.03 -12.76
N THR A 155 4.24 -18.70 -11.53
CA THR A 155 4.86 -17.67 -10.70
C THR A 155 4.78 -18.09 -9.24
N VAL A 156 5.67 -17.57 -8.40
CA VAL A 156 5.58 -17.73 -6.94
C VAL A 156 4.64 -16.70 -6.29
N ASN A 157 3.99 -15.84 -7.07
CA ASN A 157 2.91 -14.98 -6.60
C ASN A 157 1.58 -15.74 -6.54
N TYR A 158 0.95 -15.79 -5.36
CA TYR A 158 -0.37 -16.41 -5.25
C TYR A 158 -1.41 -15.71 -6.15
N PRO A 159 -2.36 -16.44 -6.76
CA PRO A 159 -3.47 -15.81 -7.49
C PRO A 159 -4.25 -14.79 -6.65
N LEU A 160 -4.46 -15.09 -5.35
CA LEU A 160 -5.09 -14.17 -4.41
C LEU A 160 -4.25 -12.90 -4.20
N LEU A 161 -2.92 -13.01 -4.15
CA LEU A 161 -2.02 -11.85 -4.06
C LEU A 161 -2.14 -10.97 -5.30
N ILE A 162 -2.20 -11.56 -6.50
CA ILE A 162 -2.34 -10.79 -7.74
C ILE A 162 -3.72 -10.07 -7.78
N ASP A 163 -4.79 -10.72 -7.34
CA ASP A 163 -6.11 -10.09 -7.21
C ASP A 163 -6.12 -8.96 -6.16
N HIS A 164 -5.48 -9.20 -5.00
CA HIS A 164 -5.32 -8.24 -3.90
C HIS A 164 -4.65 -6.94 -4.38
N ILE A 165 -3.45 -7.03 -4.96
CA ILE A 165 -2.73 -5.85 -5.46
C ILE A 165 -3.45 -5.20 -6.65
N THR A 166 -4.35 -5.91 -7.34
CA THR A 166 -5.22 -5.33 -8.38
C THR A 166 -6.33 -4.49 -7.76
N ARG A 167 -6.87 -4.88 -6.60
CA ARG A 167 -7.89 -4.10 -5.87
C ARG A 167 -7.32 -2.80 -5.33
N GLU A 168 -6.14 -2.80 -4.74
CA GLU A 168 -5.46 -1.56 -4.30
C GLU A 168 -5.16 -0.62 -5.47
N ALA A 169 -4.71 -1.16 -6.60
CA ALA A 169 -4.48 -0.34 -7.80
C ALA A 169 -5.78 0.31 -8.31
N ARG A 170 -6.91 -0.39 -8.23
CA ARG A 170 -8.22 0.18 -8.59
C ARG A 170 -8.67 1.27 -7.61
N LEU A 171 -8.47 1.05 -6.31
CA LEU A 171 -8.78 2.06 -5.30
C LEU A 171 -7.95 3.33 -5.56
N TYR A 172 -6.65 3.18 -5.79
CA TYR A 172 -5.77 4.30 -6.12
C TYR A 172 -6.22 5.03 -7.39
N LEU A 173 -6.55 4.30 -8.46
CA LEU A 173 -7.05 4.89 -9.71
C LEU A 173 -8.34 5.70 -9.46
N GLN A 174 -9.30 5.14 -8.72
CA GLN A 174 -10.56 5.82 -8.40
C GLN A 174 -10.31 7.11 -7.61
N MET A 175 -9.44 7.07 -6.61
CA MET A 175 -9.12 8.23 -5.76
C MET A 175 -8.41 9.33 -6.56
N VAL A 176 -7.43 8.99 -7.42
CA VAL A 176 -6.76 10.01 -8.26
C VAL A 176 -7.73 10.60 -9.29
N GLN A 177 -8.62 9.79 -9.88
CA GLN A 177 -9.63 10.29 -10.83
C GLN A 177 -10.63 11.24 -10.16
N CYS A 178 -11.07 10.94 -8.93
CA CYS A 178 -11.93 11.80 -8.12
C CYS A 178 -11.26 13.16 -7.84
N LEU A 179 -9.99 13.14 -7.40
CA LEU A 179 -9.25 14.38 -7.19
C LEU A 179 -9.08 15.16 -8.50
N GLN A 180 -8.75 14.49 -9.60
CA GLN A 180 -8.56 15.11 -10.91
C GLN A 180 -9.86 15.72 -11.48
N SER A 181 -11.04 15.21 -11.12
CA SER A 181 -12.32 15.83 -11.49
C SER A 181 -12.67 17.04 -10.62
N GLY A 182 -11.85 17.36 -9.61
CA GLY A 182 -12.08 18.45 -8.68
C GLY A 182 -13.07 18.10 -7.57
N GLU A 183 -13.18 16.82 -7.24
CA GLU A 183 -13.99 16.30 -6.14
C GLU A 183 -13.11 15.97 -4.91
N ASP A 184 -13.72 15.99 -3.72
CA ASP A 184 -13.07 15.54 -2.48
C ASP A 184 -13.27 14.02 -2.34
N LEU A 185 -12.28 13.33 -1.77
CA LEU A 185 -12.32 11.86 -1.60
C LEU A 185 -13.45 11.39 -0.66
N ASP A 186 -14.01 12.28 0.14
CA ASP A 186 -15.13 12.05 1.07
C ASP A 186 -14.96 10.80 1.94
N ILE A 187 -13.74 10.64 2.47
CA ILE A 187 -13.30 9.43 3.19
C ILE A 187 -14.17 9.18 4.43
N GLU A 188 -14.58 10.24 5.14
CA GLU A 188 -15.40 10.11 6.37
C GLU A 188 -16.83 9.63 6.07
N ASN A 189 -17.47 10.11 5.00
CA ASN A 189 -18.82 9.66 4.65
C ASN A 189 -18.83 8.23 4.10
N ASN A 190 -17.70 7.76 3.54
CA ASN A 190 -17.52 6.41 3.02
C ASN A 190 -16.77 5.49 4.01
N ALA A 191 -16.72 5.83 5.30
CA ALA A 191 -15.91 5.14 6.31
C ALA A 191 -16.08 3.61 6.31
N LEU A 192 -17.32 3.13 6.28
CA LEU A 192 -17.59 1.69 6.30
C LEU A 192 -17.16 0.96 5.02
N GLU A 193 -17.20 1.61 3.85
CA GLU A 193 -16.69 1.03 2.60
C GLU A 193 -15.16 0.87 2.66
N PHE A 194 -14.47 1.89 3.19
CA PHE A 194 -13.03 1.82 3.46
C PHE A 194 -12.70 0.77 4.51
N GLU A 195 -13.51 0.61 5.56
CA GLU A 195 -13.31 -0.45 6.54
C GLU A 195 -13.47 -1.84 5.94
N VAL A 196 -14.52 -2.11 5.15
CA VAL A 196 -14.69 -3.39 4.45
C VAL A 196 -13.48 -3.66 3.54
N PHE A 197 -13.02 -2.64 2.81
CA PHE A 197 -11.85 -2.77 1.94
C PHE A 197 -10.59 -3.12 2.74
N TRP A 198 -10.24 -2.32 3.74
CA TRP A 198 -8.98 -2.49 4.46
C TRP A 198 -8.99 -3.66 5.45
N ASN A 199 -10.13 -4.02 6.06
CA ASN A 199 -10.26 -5.27 6.82
C ASN A 199 -9.97 -6.48 5.93
N ARG A 200 -10.43 -6.46 4.66
CA ARG A 200 -10.07 -7.49 3.69
C ARG A 200 -8.59 -7.52 3.36
N ILE A 201 -7.97 -6.36 3.15
CA ILE A 201 -6.53 -6.26 2.93
C ILE A 201 -5.76 -6.84 4.13
N MET A 202 -6.15 -6.52 5.37
CA MET A 202 -5.52 -7.06 6.59
C MET A 202 -5.71 -8.58 6.77
N ALA A 203 -6.89 -9.12 6.44
CA ALA A 203 -7.13 -10.56 6.43
C ALA A 203 -6.20 -11.27 5.44
N GLU A 204 -6.09 -10.74 4.21
CA GLU A 204 -5.28 -11.32 3.15
C GLU A 204 -3.78 -11.23 3.47
N HIS A 205 -3.30 -10.11 4.01
CA HIS A 205 -1.94 -10.00 4.53
C HIS A 205 -1.60 -11.08 5.55
N SER A 206 -2.50 -11.32 6.52
CA SER A 206 -2.31 -12.33 7.55
C SER A 206 -2.21 -13.73 6.94
N LYS A 207 -3.00 -14.02 5.91
CA LYS A 207 -2.94 -15.27 5.13
C LYS A 207 -1.65 -15.39 4.32
N PHE A 208 -1.15 -14.30 3.74
CA PHE A 208 0.13 -14.30 3.02
C PHE A 208 1.31 -14.52 3.96
N ILE A 209 1.35 -13.82 5.10
CA ILE A 209 2.38 -14.03 6.13
C ILE A 209 2.38 -15.49 6.56
N ARG A 210 1.22 -16.05 6.91
CA ARG A 210 1.06 -17.49 7.24
C ARG A 210 1.64 -18.42 6.18
N GLY A 211 1.42 -18.13 4.89
CA GLY A 211 1.85 -18.98 3.78
C GLY A 211 3.32 -18.83 3.38
N LEU A 212 3.96 -17.72 3.76
CA LEU A 212 5.35 -17.40 3.39
C LEU A 212 6.36 -17.66 4.52
N LEU A 213 5.88 -17.89 5.75
CA LEU A 213 6.71 -18.38 6.86
C LEU A 213 7.23 -19.79 6.58
N ASP A 214 8.43 -20.09 7.06
CA ASP A 214 8.96 -21.46 6.99
C ASP A 214 8.08 -22.41 7.82
N PRO A 215 7.84 -23.65 7.38
CA PRO A 215 7.01 -24.60 8.14
C PRO A 215 7.49 -24.91 9.55
N THR A 216 8.70 -24.48 9.95
CA THR A 216 9.20 -24.62 11.33
C THR A 216 8.83 -23.45 12.26
N GLU A 217 8.20 -22.39 11.74
CA GLU A 217 7.75 -21.21 12.52
C GLU A 217 6.30 -21.38 13.04
N ASP A 218 6.02 -22.48 13.73
CA ASP A 218 4.65 -22.88 14.14
C ASP A 218 3.88 -21.78 14.88
N ASP A 219 4.52 -21.10 15.84
CA ASP A 219 3.88 -20.04 16.63
C ASP A 219 3.50 -18.85 15.75
N LEU A 220 4.40 -18.39 14.87
CA LEU A 220 4.13 -17.28 13.96
C LEU A 220 3.04 -17.64 12.94
N ILE A 221 3.03 -18.87 12.44
CA ILE A 221 1.99 -19.39 11.53
C ILE A 221 0.63 -19.35 12.21
N ASN A 222 0.53 -19.84 13.46
CA ASN A 222 -0.71 -19.84 14.23
C ASN A 222 -1.19 -18.41 14.53
N THR A 223 -0.28 -17.51 14.93
CA THR A 223 -0.61 -16.09 15.15
C THR A 223 -1.14 -15.44 13.87
N ALA A 224 -0.46 -15.60 12.74
CA ALA A 224 -0.89 -15.05 11.46
C ALA A 224 -2.25 -15.63 11.01
N ASN A 225 -2.49 -16.93 11.25
CA ASN A 225 -3.78 -17.54 10.96
C ASN A 225 -4.92 -16.95 11.79
N ASN A 226 -4.69 -16.68 13.08
CA ASN A 226 -5.69 -16.10 13.97
C ASN A 226 -6.06 -14.68 13.56
N PHE A 227 -5.07 -13.84 13.20
CA PHE A 227 -5.37 -12.52 12.61
C PHE A 227 -6.17 -12.65 11.32
N GLY A 228 -5.84 -13.62 10.47
CA GLY A 228 -6.61 -13.87 9.24
C GLY A 228 -8.09 -14.16 9.51
N ASN A 229 -8.39 -14.97 10.53
CA ASN A 229 -9.76 -15.30 10.92
C ASN A 229 -10.49 -14.11 11.58
N GLU A 230 -9.79 -13.36 12.44
CA GLU A 230 -10.33 -12.17 13.11
C GLU A 230 -10.74 -11.12 12.08
N PHE A 231 -9.88 -10.81 11.10
CA PHE A 231 -10.22 -9.87 10.05
C PHE A 231 -11.28 -10.41 9.08
N ASP A 232 -11.37 -11.72 8.85
CA ASP A 232 -12.50 -12.30 8.09
C ASP A 232 -13.84 -12.04 8.79
N GLN A 233 -13.89 -12.09 10.13
CA GLN A 233 -15.06 -11.72 10.91
C GLN A 233 -15.36 -10.22 10.83
N LEU A 234 -14.34 -9.36 10.99
CA LEU A 234 -14.49 -7.91 10.90
C LEU A 234 -15.01 -7.44 9.53
N ILE A 235 -14.68 -8.14 8.44
CA ILE A 235 -15.25 -7.86 7.11
C ILE A 235 -16.78 -8.03 7.13
N GLU A 236 -17.27 -9.12 7.70
CA GLU A 236 -18.72 -9.40 7.75
C GLU A 236 -19.43 -8.45 8.72
N GLU A 237 -18.79 -8.08 9.81
CA GLU A 237 -19.30 -7.06 10.75
C GLU A 237 -19.35 -5.67 10.09
N SER A 238 -18.32 -5.26 9.33
CA SER A 238 -18.35 -3.98 8.62
C SER A 238 -19.47 -3.95 7.57
N LYS A 239 -19.74 -5.06 6.88
CA LYS A 239 -20.90 -5.17 5.97
C LYS A 239 -22.23 -5.09 6.73
N ALA A 240 -22.35 -5.80 7.86
CA ALA A 240 -23.54 -5.73 8.70
C ALA A 240 -23.78 -4.31 9.24
N ALA A 241 -22.72 -3.55 9.52
CA ALA A 241 -22.81 -2.14 9.90
C ALA A 241 -23.29 -1.26 8.73
N MET A 242 -22.87 -1.51 7.49
CA MET A 242 -23.40 -0.83 6.30
C MET A 242 -24.91 -1.06 6.14
N ASP A 243 -25.37 -2.27 6.46
CA ASP A 243 -26.79 -2.63 6.46
C ASP A 243 -27.55 -2.16 7.73
N ASN A 244 -26.91 -1.37 8.61
CA ASN A 244 -27.44 -0.88 9.89
C ASN A 244 -27.90 -2.00 10.85
N THR A 245 -27.34 -3.20 10.70
CA THR A 245 -27.66 -4.36 11.55
C THR A 245 -26.87 -4.32 12.86
N ILE A 246 -25.66 -3.75 12.85
CA ILE A 246 -24.86 -3.48 14.04
C ILE A 246 -24.36 -2.02 14.05
N PRO A 247 -24.01 -1.44 15.22
CA PRO A 247 -23.50 -0.07 15.27
C PRO A 247 -22.13 0.06 14.58
N ALA A 248 -22.01 1.03 13.66
CA ALA A 248 -20.74 1.35 13.00
C ALA A 248 -19.61 1.64 14.00
N THR A 249 -19.91 2.36 15.08
CA THR A 249 -18.93 2.70 16.13
C THR A 249 -18.34 1.48 16.83
N GLN A 250 -19.08 0.37 16.90
CA GLN A 250 -18.60 -0.88 17.49
C GLN A 250 -17.53 -1.51 16.59
N VAL A 251 -17.86 -1.78 15.33
CA VAL A 251 -16.94 -2.44 14.39
C VAL A 251 -15.71 -1.56 14.08
N THR A 252 -15.86 -0.24 14.02
CA THR A 252 -14.72 0.68 13.88
C THR A 252 -13.76 0.56 15.06
N ALA A 253 -14.29 0.45 16.29
CA ALA A 253 -13.46 0.31 17.49
C ALA A 253 -12.74 -1.04 17.53
N GLU A 254 -13.43 -2.12 17.17
CA GLU A 254 -12.87 -3.48 17.09
C GLU A 254 -11.79 -3.56 15.98
N SER A 255 -12.09 -3.04 14.79
CA SER A 255 -11.12 -2.95 13.67
C SER A 255 -9.88 -2.15 14.05
N LEU A 256 -10.04 -1.07 14.83
CA LEU A 256 -8.91 -0.26 15.31
C LEU A 256 -7.99 -1.05 16.25
N GLU A 257 -8.53 -1.78 17.21
CA GLU A 257 -7.70 -2.58 18.13
C GLU A 257 -7.05 -3.77 17.41
N ALA A 258 -7.78 -4.48 16.55
CA ALA A 258 -7.23 -5.57 15.74
C ALA A 258 -6.11 -5.08 14.81
N THR A 259 -6.29 -3.92 14.17
CA THR A 259 -5.27 -3.34 13.27
C THR A 259 -4.04 -2.89 14.05
N LYS A 260 -4.16 -2.39 15.29
CA LYS A 260 -2.99 -2.07 16.12
C LYS A 260 -2.19 -3.33 16.43
N ALA A 261 -2.87 -4.40 16.84
CA ALA A 261 -2.23 -5.67 17.15
C ALA A 261 -1.54 -6.27 15.91
N LEU A 262 -2.21 -6.26 14.75
CA LEU A 262 -1.62 -6.73 13.49
C LEU A 262 -0.45 -5.85 13.03
N ARG A 263 -0.54 -4.53 13.19
CA ARG A 263 0.55 -3.60 12.90
C ARG A 263 1.79 -3.92 13.75
N ASP A 264 1.61 -4.16 15.05
CA ASP A 264 2.70 -4.52 15.96
C ASP A 264 3.32 -5.88 15.59
N PHE A 265 2.50 -6.85 15.18
CA PHE A 265 2.96 -8.15 14.66
C PHE A 265 3.76 -7.99 13.36
N LYS A 266 3.28 -7.18 12.41
CA LYS A 266 3.99 -6.86 11.16
C LYS A 266 5.31 -6.14 11.41
N ALA A 267 5.36 -5.23 12.39
CA ALA A 267 6.58 -4.53 12.78
C ALA A 267 7.63 -5.49 13.37
N GLN A 268 7.22 -6.37 14.29
CA GLN A 268 8.09 -7.40 14.85
C GLN A 268 8.57 -8.39 13.77
N GLY A 269 7.67 -8.81 12.86
CA GLY A 269 8.03 -9.66 11.73
C GLY A 269 9.05 -9.00 10.80
N THR A 270 8.86 -7.72 10.46
CA THR A 270 9.80 -6.94 9.63
C THR A 270 11.17 -6.86 10.27
N GLN A 271 11.22 -6.51 11.56
CA GLN A 271 12.47 -6.49 12.32
C GLN A 271 13.14 -7.86 12.37
N GLY A 272 12.38 -8.92 12.67
CA GLY A 272 12.88 -10.29 12.74
C GLY A 272 13.45 -10.79 11.40
N ILE A 273 12.83 -10.42 10.27
CA ILE A 273 13.34 -10.73 8.93
C ILE A 273 14.64 -9.99 8.65
N LEU A 274 14.71 -8.68 8.95
CA LEU A 274 15.93 -7.88 8.78
C LEU A 274 17.10 -8.40 9.63
N GLU A 275 16.81 -8.86 10.84
CA GLU A 275 17.80 -9.40 11.78
C GLU A 275 18.11 -10.90 11.55
N CYS A 276 17.54 -11.53 10.51
CA CYS A 276 17.67 -12.96 10.21
C CYS A 276 17.23 -13.88 11.38
N LYS A 277 16.25 -13.45 12.19
CA LYS A 277 15.68 -14.18 13.32
C LYS A 277 14.40 -14.95 12.99
N VAL A 278 13.78 -14.66 11.83
CA VAL A 278 12.58 -15.33 11.33
C VAL A 278 12.92 -16.09 10.06
N ARG A 279 12.58 -17.38 10.01
CA ARG A 279 12.73 -18.21 8.81
C ARG A 279 11.50 -18.03 7.93
N SER A 280 11.73 -17.56 6.70
CA SER A 280 10.64 -17.35 5.75
C SER A 280 11.19 -17.21 4.33
N ILE A 281 10.28 -17.18 3.37
CA ILE A 281 10.52 -16.69 2.01
C ILE A 281 9.96 -15.27 1.80
N ILE A 282 9.77 -14.53 2.90
CA ILE A 282 9.32 -13.13 2.87
C ILE A 282 10.54 -12.24 2.62
N ILE A 283 10.54 -11.52 1.49
CA ILE A 283 11.59 -10.54 1.20
C ILE A 283 11.46 -9.34 2.16
N PRO A 284 12.55 -8.75 2.71
CA PRO A 284 12.46 -7.72 3.75
C PRO A 284 11.52 -6.55 3.41
N LEU A 285 11.55 -6.07 2.15
CA LEU A 285 10.68 -4.97 1.72
C LEU A 285 9.19 -5.33 1.70
N LEU A 286 8.82 -6.61 1.54
CA LEU A 286 7.43 -7.03 1.67
C LEU A 286 6.93 -6.91 3.11
N GLY A 287 7.80 -7.16 4.10
CA GLY A 287 7.47 -6.95 5.51
C GLY A 287 7.15 -5.47 5.81
N ASP A 288 8.01 -4.56 5.37
CA ASP A 288 7.81 -3.11 5.50
C ASP A 288 6.59 -2.61 4.72
N HIS A 289 6.36 -3.13 3.52
CA HIS A 289 5.22 -2.79 2.67
C HIS A 289 3.89 -3.02 3.38
N VAL A 290 3.63 -4.25 3.85
CA VAL A 290 2.37 -4.57 4.52
C VAL A 290 2.23 -3.85 5.88
N LEU A 291 3.34 -3.45 6.50
CA LEU A 291 3.37 -2.63 7.70
C LEU A 291 2.89 -1.19 7.42
N ARG A 292 3.35 -0.57 6.33
CA ARG A 292 2.88 0.76 5.92
C ARG A 292 1.39 0.79 5.61
N GLU A 293 0.87 -0.25 4.97
CA GLU A 293 -0.57 -0.35 4.72
C GLU A 293 -1.39 -0.50 6.01
N ALA A 294 -0.87 -1.20 7.02
CA ALA A 294 -1.51 -1.25 8.33
C ALA A 294 -1.48 0.12 9.04
N ASN A 295 -0.38 0.85 8.93
CA ASN A 295 -0.28 2.23 9.44
C ASN A 295 -1.27 3.17 8.74
N HIS A 296 -1.44 3.03 7.43
CA HIS A 296 -2.44 3.77 6.66
C HIS A 296 -3.85 3.50 7.17
N TYR A 297 -4.21 2.23 7.31
CA TYR A 297 -5.53 1.87 7.80
C TYR A 297 -5.77 2.36 9.23
N LEU A 298 -4.76 2.31 10.11
CA LEU A 298 -4.85 2.91 11.45
C LEU A 298 -5.12 4.41 11.43
N ARG A 299 -4.55 5.14 10.47
CA ARG A 299 -4.84 6.58 10.31
C ARG A 299 -6.28 6.80 9.92
N LEU A 300 -6.80 6.02 8.95
CA LEU A 300 -8.20 6.09 8.53
C LEU A 300 -9.17 5.77 9.69
N LEU A 301 -8.95 4.68 10.41
CA LEU A 301 -9.80 4.27 11.55
C LEU A 301 -9.83 5.34 12.66
N LYS A 302 -8.72 6.05 12.91
CA LYS A 302 -8.70 7.17 13.86
C LYS A 302 -9.54 8.35 13.38
N MET A 303 -9.65 8.58 12.07
CA MET A 303 -10.54 9.60 11.50
C MET A 303 -12.02 9.18 11.65
N PHE A 304 -12.32 7.88 11.55
CA PHE A 304 -13.69 7.34 11.62
C PHE A 304 -14.26 7.27 13.03
N LYS A 305 -13.41 7.17 14.06
CA LYS A 305 -13.80 7.00 15.49
C LYS A 305 -14.44 8.25 16.15
N ARG A 306 -15.18 9.08 15.41
CA ARG A 306 -15.85 10.27 15.96
C ARG A 306 -17.14 9.92 16.69
#